data_AF-A0A952H236-F1
#
_entry.id   AF-A0A952H236-F1
#
_cell.length_a   1.000
_cell.length_b   1.000
_cell.length_c   1.000
_cell.angle_alpha   90.00
_cell.angle_beta   90.00
_cell.angle_gamma   90.00
#
_symmetry.space_group_name_H-M   'P 1'
#
loop_
_entity.id
_entity.type
_entity.pdbx_description
1 polymer ?
#
loop_
_entity_poly.entity_id
_entity_poly.type
_entity_poly.pdbx_seq_one_letter_code
_entity_poly.pdbx_strand_id
1 'polypeptide(L)'
;MNLVLRCLRLLGACCLLASSLLGTTPVLAQDYTQGVEVSGATATIWFKSNVSTTWVDAHYTVNNGPQQNIRMTAANGRYEQKLTVATGNVIGYWFTYNNGTPAYDTPKFSYTVGSSTATGPVCFYADINYTGDSFCASSDSSWIGAAWNDRVSSVKVQSGYQATLFNDVSYGGASLVMTGDEPNLVNRGFNDLTSSYRVGTNTGTGSWNGRTTFNIVNQTGGRWTDDQVYWAIIGRDWATGRFVHVDAAGNLVPMSTADNGALSKGGVTYTNYFQKLSATRSITIPALDSARVMMSVGSPMYIRVVVDGNGNIGYAGANIENASDPNIDVYFDFGEMAILPQGNANPGIFVNTTRVDQFGFPVKLRVQGLGGFDQTVGEPLTETRDQLVSRYQTETPAEFHDLAQAPYSPYRIIAPAHGTFKPGQVNANYLQAYIDAVWARYRNEDLVFTLQNLGTFRGRVSGDRFTFTGGSPAGTFYINGKPDTAMVLLGSGLLADASGGPTNTGTQLQIQAQICAALNRHVLETPANWYVQSAHHPAGQVSNWYSKFWHDHSLNKLAYGFAYDDVGGFSPSIHTAAPTTVTFTIGW
;
A
#
# COMPACT_ATOMS: atom_id res chain seq x y z
N MET A 1 -39.19 -15.63 -40.13
CA MET A 1 -39.41 -15.25 -41.54
C MET A 1 -38.04 -14.83 -42.08
N ASN A 2 -37.15 -15.79 -42.36
CA ASN A 2 -36.88 -16.37 -43.70
C ASN A 2 -36.59 -15.28 -44.75
N LEU A 3 -35.55 -15.30 -45.60
CA LEU A 3 -34.45 -16.23 -45.89
C LEU A 3 -33.67 -15.62 -47.11
N VAL A 4 -32.50 -16.19 -47.47
CA VAL A 4 -31.83 -16.25 -48.81
C VAL A 4 -30.76 -15.17 -49.10
N LEU A 5 -29.44 -15.40 -49.27
CA LEU A 5 -28.52 -16.47 -49.73
C LEU A 5 -28.48 -16.78 -51.26
N ARG A 6 -27.33 -16.52 -51.92
CA ARG A 6 -26.90 -17.07 -53.24
C ARG A 6 -25.43 -17.51 -53.10
N CYS A 7 -25.11 -18.82 -53.12
CA CYS A 7 -24.74 -19.68 -54.27
C CYS A 7 -23.27 -19.46 -54.76
N LEU A 8 -22.43 -20.44 -55.13
CA LEU A 8 -22.41 -21.92 -55.14
C LEU A 8 -20.97 -22.37 -55.50
N ARG A 9 -20.61 -23.63 -55.17
CA ARG A 9 -19.32 -24.35 -55.37
C ARG A 9 -19.15 -24.91 -56.81
N LEU A 10 -17.92 -25.24 -57.27
CA LEU A 10 -17.38 -26.59 -57.65
C LEU A 10 -16.17 -26.60 -58.64
N LEU A 11 -15.46 -27.75 -58.64
CA LEU A 11 -14.41 -28.31 -59.54
C LEU A 11 -12.93 -27.97 -59.23
N GLY A 12 -11.94 -28.89 -59.19
CA GLY A 12 -11.92 -30.34 -59.40
C GLY A 12 -10.79 -30.85 -60.32
N ALA A 13 -9.56 -30.99 -59.78
CA ALA A 13 -8.50 -32.01 -60.04
C ALA A 13 -7.68 -32.15 -61.37
N CYS A 14 -6.43 -32.61 -61.15
CA CYS A 14 -5.37 -33.19 -62.04
C CYS A 14 -4.38 -32.21 -62.73
N CYS A 15 -3.04 -32.39 -62.75
CA CYS A 15 -2.15 -33.52 -62.48
C CYS A 15 -0.72 -33.06 -62.07
N LEU A 16 0.01 -34.02 -61.47
CA LEU A 16 1.34 -33.99 -60.85
C LEU A 16 2.53 -33.60 -61.75
N LEU A 17 3.54 -32.93 -61.16
CA LEU A 17 4.93 -33.41 -61.15
C LEU A 17 5.76 -32.70 -60.06
N ALA A 18 6.55 -33.52 -59.37
CA ALA A 18 7.21 -33.23 -58.11
C ALA A 18 8.43 -32.31 -58.22
N SER A 19 8.56 -31.41 -57.24
CA SER A 19 9.84 -30.94 -56.72
C SER A 19 9.71 -30.86 -55.20
N SER A 20 10.33 -31.83 -54.54
CA SER A 20 10.52 -31.90 -53.10
C SER A 20 11.35 -30.71 -52.61
N LEU A 21 10.72 -29.79 -51.86
CA LEU A 21 11.39 -29.01 -50.83
C LEU A 21 10.59 -29.13 -49.54
N LEU A 22 11.23 -29.72 -48.53
CA LEU A 22 10.74 -29.85 -47.16
C LEU A 22 10.46 -28.46 -46.59
N GLY A 23 9.19 -28.10 -46.45
CA GLY A 23 8.75 -26.94 -45.70
C GLY A 23 8.52 -27.31 -44.25
N THR A 24 9.27 -26.72 -43.33
CA THR A 24 9.11 -26.88 -41.89
C THR A 24 7.80 -26.24 -41.43
N THR A 25 6.98 -27.01 -40.70
CA THR A 25 5.81 -26.50 -39.99
C THR A 25 6.24 -25.65 -38.79
N PRO A 26 5.58 -24.52 -38.49
CA PRO A 26 5.97 -23.66 -37.37
C PRO A 26 5.76 -24.36 -36.03
N VAL A 27 6.74 -24.20 -35.14
CA VAL A 27 6.76 -24.70 -33.75
C VAL A 27 5.90 -23.84 -32.82
N LEU A 28 5.26 -24.45 -31.82
CA LEU A 28 4.56 -23.76 -30.73
C LEU A 28 5.44 -23.69 -29.48
N ALA A 29 5.53 -22.51 -28.84
CA ALA A 29 6.28 -22.30 -27.61
C ALA A 29 5.76 -23.11 -26.39
N GLN A 30 4.60 -23.79 -26.52
CA GLN A 30 4.04 -24.67 -25.49
C GLN A 30 4.59 -26.11 -25.54
N ASP A 31 5.23 -26.52 -26.64
CA ASP A 31 5.64 -27.91 -26.87
C ASP A 31 6.80 -28.37 -25.98
N TYR A 32 7.66 -27.45 -25.51
CA TYR A 32 8.87 -27.81 -24.78
C TYR A 32 9.38 -26.69 -23.87
N THR A 33 10.29 -27.07 -22.98
CA THR A 33 11.22 -26.17 -22.29
C THR A 33 12.65 -26.59 -22.62
N GLN A 34 13.61 -25.66 -22.58
CA GLN A 34 15.00 -25.94 -22.95
C GLN A 34 15.96 -25.06 -22.12
N GLY A 35 17.23 -25.45 -22.05
CA GLY A 35 18.27 -24.57 -21.49
C GLY A 35 19.68 -25.15 -21.55
N VAL A 36 20.60 -24.44 -20.90
CA VAL A 36 21.97 -24.88 -20.65
C VAL A 36 22.25 -24.80 -19.16
N GLU A 37 22.65 -25.92 -18.55
CA GLU A 37 23.10 -25.99 -17.15
C GLU A 37 24.62 -26.18 -17.11
N VAL A 38 25.32 -25.46 -16.23
CA VAL A 38 26.79 -25.54 -16.12
C VAL A 38 27.19 -26.02 -14.74
N SER A 39 28.04 -27.04 -14.68
CA SER A 39 28.67 -27.53 -13.45
C SER A 39 30.17 -27.72 -13.70
N GLY A 40 31.00 -26.88 -13.07
CA GLY A 40 32.44 -26.86 -13.32
C GLY A 40 32.76 -26.58 -14.79
N ALA A 41 33.55 -27.45 -15.42
CA ALA A 41 33.94 -27.34 -16.83
C ALA A 41 32.97 -28.02 -17.81
N THR A 42 31.76 -28.38 -17.36
CA THR A 42 30.77 -29.09 -18.19
C THR A 42 29.49 -28.28 -18.30
N ALA A 43 29.09 -27.96 -19.53
CA ALA A 43 27.74 -27.50 -19.84
C ALA A 43 26.89 -28.67 -20.33
N THR A 44 25.61 -28.64 -19.97
CA THR A 44 24.59 -29.61 -20.38
C THR A 44 23.49 -28.85 -21.10
N ILE A 45 23.47 -28.95 -22.44
CA ILE A 45 22.34 -28.50 -23.26
C ILE A 45 21.21 -29.49 -23.04
N TRP A 46 20.01 -29.01 -22.72
CA TRP A 46 18.88 -29.88 -22.44
C TRP A 46 17.58 -29.42 -23.12
N PHE A 47 16.72 -30.39 -23.44
CA PHE A 47 15.41 -30.19 -24.05
C PHE A 47 14.37 -31.08 -23.35
N LYS A 48 13.32 -30.50 -22.79
CA LYS A 48 12.23 -31.22 -22.13
C LYS A 48 10.93 -31.01 -22.90
N SER A 49 10.43 -32.09 -23.50
CA SER A 49 9.18 -32.08 -24.25
C SER A 49 7.95 -32.14 -23.34
N ASN A 50 6.89 -31.45 -23.73
CA ASN A 50 5.52 -31.54 -23.21
C ASN A 50 4.57 -32.24 -24.21
N VAL A 51 5.11 -32.74 -25.33
CA VAL A 51 4.36 -33.42 -26.39
C VAL A 51 4.93 -34.82 -26.62
N SER A 52 4.39 -35.55 -27.60
CA SER A 52 4.77 -36.94 -27.88
C SER A 52 6.11 -37.04 -28.62
N THR A 53 7.19 -36.67 -27.93
CA THR A 53 8.57 -36.71 -28.45
C THR A 53 9.26 -38.01 -28.06
N THR A 54 9.81 -38.70 -29.05
CA THR A 54 10.61 -39.92 -28.86
C THR A 54 12.08 -39.70 -29.19
N TRP A 55 12.43 -38.60 -29.88
CA TRP A 55 13.81 -38.22 -30.13
C TRP A 55 14.01 -36.71 -30.30
N VAL A 56 15.24 -36.26 -30.01
CA VAL A 56 15.70 -34.88 -30.18
C VAL A 56 17.14 -34.87 -30.69
N ASP A 57 17.42 -34.09 -31.73
CA ASP A 57 18.76 -33.75 -32.20
C ASP A 57 19.12 -32.32 -31.74
N ALA A 58 20.29 -32.14 -31.13
CA ALA A 58 20.83 -30.83 -30.80
C ALA A 58 21.82 -30.38 -31.89
N HIS A 59 21.66 -29.14 -32.34
CA HIS A 59 22.53 -28.48 -33.31
C HIS A 59 23.22 -27.31 -32.61
N TYR A 60 24.52 -27.38 -32.38
CA TYR A 60 25.20 -26.35 -31.58
C TYR A 60 26.61 -25.98 -32.07
N THR A 61 27.04 -24.77 -31.74
CA THR A 61 28.40 -24.25 -31.91
C THR A 61 28.93 -23.76 -30.56
N VAL A 62 30.25 -23.77 -30.39
CA VAL A 62 30.92 -23.11 -29.26
C VAL A 62 31.83 -22.03 -29.82
N ASN A 63 31.67 -20.79 -29.35
CA ASN A 63 32.37 -19.59 -29.82
C ASN A 63 32.29 -19.40 -31.35
N ASN A 64 31.11 -19.65 -31.94
CA ASN A 64 30.91 -19.66 -33.39
C ASN A 64 31.84 -20.61 -34.17
N GLY A 65 32.38 -21.63 -33.49
CA GLY A 65 33.13 -22.71 -34.12
C GLY A 65 32.26 -23.66 -34.95
N PRO A 66 32.82 -24.79 -35.42
CA PRO A 66 32.11 -25.75 -36.26
C PRO A 66 30.83 -26.29 -35.61
N GLN A 67 29.71 -26.29 -36.36
CA GLN A 67 28.44 -26.82 -35.89
C GLN A 67 28.52 -28.33 -35.67
N GLN A 68 28.08 -28.76 -34.49
CA GLN A 68 27.86 -30.14 -34.11
C GLN A 68 26.37 -30.46 -34.26
N ASN A 69 26.05 -31.67 -34.75
CA ASN A 69 24.68 -32.17 -34.86
C ASN A 69 24.63 -33.52 -34.16
N ILE A 70 23.98 -33.61 -33.00
CA ILE A 70 24.07 -34.76 -32.10
C ILE A 70 22.67 -35.24 -31.70
N ARG A 71 22.42 -36.54 -31.84
CA ARG A 71 21.27 -37.20 -31.22
C ARG A 71 21.42 -37.17 -29.70
N MET A 72 20.52 -36.44 -29.03
CA MET A 72 20.57 -36.27 -27.58
C MET A 72 20.17 -37.57 -26.86
N THR A 73 20.70 -37.75 -25.65
CA THR A 73 20.37 -38.90 -24.80
C THR A 73 19.25 -38.54 -23.83
N ALA A 74 18.23 -39.39 -23.71
CA ALA A 74 17.20 -39.20 -22.70
C ALA A 74 17.74 -39.50 -21.29
N ALA A 75 17.72 -38.51 -20.40
CA ALA A 75 18.18 -38.60 -19.01
C ALA A 75 17.39 -37.59 -18.13
N ASN A 76 17.19 -37.90 -16.85
CA ASN A 76 16.53 -36.98 -15.89
C ASN A 76 15.15 -36.44 -16.33
N GLY A 77 14.39 -37.23 -17.11
CA GLY A 77 13.08 -36.81 -17.63
C GLY A 77 13.15 -35.73 -18.73
N ARG A 78 14.31 -35.57 -19.39
CA ARG A 78 14.54 -34.68 -20.54
C ARG A 78 15.60 -35.28 -21.49
N TYR A 79 15.89 -34.62 -22.60
CA TYR A 79 16.99 -34.97 -23.50
C TYR A 79 18.21 -34.10 -23.16
N GLU A 80 19.39 -34.68 -23.03
CA GLU A 80 20.61 -33.98 -22.62
C GLU A 80 21.78 -34.23 -23.59
N GLN A 81 22.59 -33.19 -23.80
CA GLN A 81 23.88 -33.24 -24.48
C GLN A 81 24.92 -32.48 -23.66
N LYS A 82 25.99 -33.17 -23.26
CA LYS A 82 27.07 -32.59 -22.46
C LYS A 82 28.21 -32.12 -23.34
N LEU A 83 28.83 -31.01 -22.96
CA LEU A 83 29.99 -30.44 -23.63
C LEU A 83 30.98 -29.88 -22.60
N THR A 84 32.27 -30.00 -22.89
CA THR A 84 33.33 -29.35 -22.11
C THR A 84 33.43 -27.89 -22.50
N VAL A 85 33.39 -26.99 -21.51
CA VAL A 85 33.39 -25.53 -21.72
C VAL A 85 34.23 -24.81 -20.67
N ALA A 86 34.62 -23.57 -20.99
CA ALA A 86 35.24 -22.63 -20.07
C ALA A 86 34.38 -21.36 -19.91
N THR A 87 34.57 -20.64 -18.79
CA THR A 87 33.98 -19.30 -18.58
C THR A 87 34.28 -18.38 -19.77
N GLY A 88 33.26 -17.66 -20.22
CA GLY A 88 33.28 -16.80 -21.41
C GLY A 88 32.93 -17.52 -22.72
N ASN A 89 32.80 -18.85 -22.74
CA ASN A 89 32.38 -19.55 -23.96
C ASN A 89 30.92 -19.23 -24.32
N VAL A 90 30.64 -18.95 -25.59
CA VAL A 90 29.30 -18.71 -26.13
C VAL A 90 28.82 -19.96 -26.86
N ILE A 91 27.74 -20.57 -26.39
CA ILE A 91 27.12 -21.75 -26.98
C ILE A 91 25.92 -21.28 -27.79
N GLY A 92 25.99 -21.33 -29.13
CA GLY A 92 24.83 -21.14 -29.99
C GLY A 92 24.17 -22.49 -30.25
N TYR A 93 22.85 -22.64 -30.06
CA TYR A 93 22.20 -23.95 -30.21
C TYR A 93 20.74 -23.87 -30.65
N TRP A 94 20.23 -24.95 -31.25
CA TRP A 94 18.82 -25.19 -31.57
C TRP A 94 18.56 -26.69 -31.65
N PHE A 95 17.30 -27.11 -31.79
CA PHE A 95 16.92 -28.51 -31.76
C PHE A 95 16.03 -28.89 -32.95
N THR A 96 16.17 -30.13 -33.41
CA THR A 96 15.16 -30.83 -34.21
C THR A 96 14.52 -31.91 -33.33
N TYR A 97 13.19 -31.93 -33.21
CA TYR A 97 12.48 -32.93 -32.40
C TYR A 97 11.23 -33.45 -33.11
N ASN A 98 10.73 -34.63 -32.72
CA ASN A 98 9.43 -35.09 -33.21
C ASN A 98 8.27 -34.79 -32.26
N ASN A 99 7.09 -34.62 -32.83
CA ASN A 99 5.81 -34.67 -32.12
C ASN A 99 4.90 -35.67 -32.85
N GLY A 100 4.86 -36.91 -32.39
CA GLY A 100 4.34 -38.02 -33.19
C GLY A 100 5.30 -38.34 -34.34
N THR A 101 4.77 -38.41 -35.58
CA THR A 101 5.58 -38.73 -36.78
C THR A 101 6.36 -37.54 -37.35
N PRO A 102 5.81 -36.30 -37.42
CA PRO A 102 6.54 -35.16 -37.99
C PRO A 102 7.67 -34.66 -37.11
N ALA A 103 8.69 -34.06 -37.74
CA ALA A 103 9.82 -33.39 -37.11
C ALA A 103 9.69 -31.86 -37.21
N TYR A 104 10.21 -31.16 -36.21
CA TYR A 104 10.09 -29.73 -36.03
C TYR A 104 11.42 -29.13 -35.56
N ASP A 105 11.75 -27.95 -36.10
CA ASP A 105 12.95 -27.19 -35.72
C ASP A 105 12.59 -26.07 -34.76
N THR A 106 13.35 -25.94 -33.67
CA THR A 106 13.20 -24.79 -32.77
C THR A 106 13.84 -23.53 -33.36
N PRO A 107 13.53 -22.33 -32.82
CA PRO A 107 14.37 -21.16 -32.99
C PRO A 107 15.81 -21.41 -32.51
N LYS A 108 16.73 -20.53 -32.91
CA LYS A 108 18.13 -20.52 -32.43
C LYS A 108 18.25 -19.77 -31.11
N PHE A 109 19.01 -20.34 -30.20
CA PHE A 109 19.32 -19.86 -28.86
C PHE A 109 20.82 -19.63 -28.70
N SER A 110 21.19 -18.87 -27.66
CA SER A 110 22.59 -18.63 -27.30
C SER A 110 22.74 -18.61 -25.78
N TYR A 111 23.88 -19.10 -25.26
CA TYR A 111 24.22 -19.08 -23.84
C TYR A 111 25.71 -18.78 -23.62
N THR A 112 26.02 -17.77 -22.80
CA THR A 112 27.41 -17.45 -22.43
C THR A 112 27.75 -18.04 -21.07
N VAL A 113 28.70 -18.98 -21.04
CA VAL A 113 29.17 -19.68 -19.85
C VAL A 113 29.79 -18.68 -18.87
N GLY A 114 29.27 -18.61 -17.65
CA GLY A 114 29.75 -17.68 -16.61
C GLY A 114 29.24 -16.25 -16.71
N SER A 115 28.33 -15.95 -17.64
CA SER A 115 27.36 -14.86 -17.42
C SER A 115 26.44 -15.30 -16.29
N SER A 116 26.36 -14.51 -15.22
CA SER A 116 25.37 -14.73 -14.18
C SER A 116 23.98 -14.62 -14.81
N THR A 117 23.40 -15.75 -15.19
CA THR A 117 21.96 -15.83 -15.39
C THR A 117 21.35 -15.51 -14.03
N ALA A 118 20.93 -14.26 -13.86
CA ALA A 118 20.18 -13.83 -12.70
C ALA A 118 19.00 -14.79 -12.59
N THR A 119 18.99 -15.59 -11.53
CA THR A 119 17.93 -16.56 -11.25
C THR A 119 16.94 -15.89 -10.33
N GLY A 120 15.66 -15.91 -10.71
CA GLY A 120 14.62 -15.32 -9.91
C GLY A 120 13.23 -15.56 -10.51
N PRO A 121 12.18 -15.71 -9.68
CA PRO A 121 10.80 -15.89 -10.12
C PRO A 121 10.23 -14.68 -10.89
N VAL A 122 10.87 -13.52 -10.85
CA VAL A 122 10.44 -12.32 -11.58
C VAL A 122 11.58 -11.86 -12.47
N CYS A 123 11.34 -11.65 -13.77
CA CYS A 123 12.33 -11.14 -14.72
C CYS A 123 11.86 -9.85 -15.36
N PHE A 124 12.70 -8.82 -15.32
CA PHE A 124 12.45 -7.50 -15.88
C PHE A 124 13.21 -7.33 -17.20
N TYR A 125 12.61 -6.62 -18.15
CA TYR A 125 13.12 -6.43 -19.49
C TYR A 125 13.07 -4.95 -19.87
N ALA A 126 14.14 -4.49 -20.52
CA ALA A 126 14.29 -3.09 -20.93
C ALA A 126 13.34 -2.69 -22.05
N ASP A 127 12.91 -3.66 -22.87
CA ASP A 127 11.97 -3.45 -23.96
C ASP A 127 10.68 -4.25 -23.74
N ILE A 128 9.64 -3.93 -24.53
CA ILE A 128 8.39 -4.69 -24.56
C ILE A 128 8.60 -6.12 -25.11
N ASN A 129 7.64 -7.01 -24.87
CA ASN A 129 7.63 -8.40 -25.32
C ASN A 129 8.84 -9.25 -24.85
N TYR A 130 9.38 -8.91 -23.67
CA TYR A 130 10.47 -9.63 -23.02
C TYR A 130 11.79 -9.63 -23.80
N THR A 131 12.08 -8.52 -24.50
CA THR A 131 13.31 -8.32 -25.26
C THR A 131 14.22 -7.26 -24.62
N GLY A 132 15.41 -7.07 -25.18
CA GLY A 132 16.40 -6.12 -24.67
C GLY A 132 17.23 -6.67 -23.50
N ASP A 133 17.89 -5.77 -22.79
CA ASP A 133 18.58 -6.11 -21.54
C ASP A 133 17.57 -6.71 -20.55
N SER A 134 18.02 -7.63 -19.71
CA SER A 134 17.16 -8.25 -18.69
C SER A 134 17.91 -8.65 -17.44
N PHE A 135 17.17 -8.72 -16.33
CA PHE A 135 17.63 -9.33 -15.08
C PHE A 135 16.43 -9.99 -14.37
N CYS A 136 16.69 -10.97 -13.50
CA CYS A 136 15.66 -11.58 -12.67
C CYS A 136 15.96 -11.41 -11.19
N ALA A 137 14.91 -11.35 -10.38
CA ALA A 137 14.98 -11.13 -8.94
C ALA A 137 14.14 -12.16 -8.17
N SER A 138 14.63 -12.50 -6.98
CA SER A 138 13.99 -13.39 -6.01
C SER A 138 13.72 -12.72 -4.66
N SER A 139 14.07 -11.44 -4.54
CA SER A 139 13.90 -10.63 -3.34
C SER A 139 13.49 -9.21 -3.73
N ASP A 140 12.96 -8.48 -2.76
CA ASP A 140 12.68 -7.06 -2.90
C ASP A 140 13.96 -6.25 -3.17
N SER A 141 13.83 -5.12 -3.88
CA SER A 141 14.86 -4.10 -4.00
C SER A 141 14.29 -2.70 -3.83
N SER A 142 14.77 -1.98 -2.83
CA SER A 142 14.41 -0.58 -2.57
C SER A 142 15.04 0.40 -3.57
N TRP A 143 15.93 -0.07 -4.45
CA TRP A 143 16.51 0.72 -5.53
C TRP A 143 16.97 -0.22 -6.64
N ILE A 144 16.40 -0.09 -7.84
CA ILE A 144 16.70 -0.99 -8.97
C ILE A 144 18.11 -0.76 -9.56
N GLY A 145 18.74 0.37 -9.21
CA GLY A 145 20.08 0.73 -9.67
C GLY A 145 20.05 1.68 -10.86
N ALA A 146 21.10 2.51 -10.99
CA ALA A 146 21.15 3.57 -12.00
C ALA A 146 21.05 3.09 -13.45
N ALA A 147 21.47 1.85 -13.75
CA ALA A 147 21.41 1.28 -15.11
C ALA A 147 20.00 0.83 -15.53
N TRP A 148 19.09 0.69 -14.56
CA TRP A 148 17.74 0.13 -14.74
C TRP A 148 16.62 1.06 -14.31
N ASN A 149 16.95 2.14 -13.60
CA ASN A 149 15.98 3.14 -13.20
C ASN A 149 15.21 3.65 -14.42
N ASP A 150 13.88 3.66 -14.33
CA ASP A 150 13.00 4.17 -15.38
C ASP A 150 13.23 3.49 -16.76
N ARG A 151 13.51 2.19 -16.75
CA ARG A 151 13.85 1.43 -17.97
C ARG A 151 13.04 0.14 -18.16
N VAL A 152 12.21 -0.25 -17.21
CA VAL A 152 11.45 -1.50 -17.31
C VAL A 152 10.24 -1.30 -18.20
N SER A 153 10.14 -2.10 -19.27
CA SER A 153 9.07 -2.05 -20.28
C SER A 153 8.24 -3.35 -20.36
N SER A 154 8.76 -4.49 -19.91
CA SER A 154 8.00 -5.73 -19.73
C SER A 154 8.55 -6.61 -18.61
N VAL A 155 7.70 -7.50 -18.05
CA VAL A 155 8.05 -8.32 -16.89
C VAL A 155 7.46 -9.72 -17.01
N LYS A 156 8.28 -10.75 -16.76
CA LYS A 156 7.78 -12.12 -16.56
C LYS A 156 7.65 -12.42 -15.07
N VAL A 157 6.57 -13.08 -14.69
CA VAL A 157 6.30 -13.47 -13.31
C VAL A 157 5.96 -14.95 -13.29
N GLN A 158 6.84 -15.73 -12.68
CA GLN A 158 6.65 -17.17 -12.50
C GLN A 158 5.34 -17.44 -11.76
N SER A 159 4.60 -18.45 -12.22
CA SER A 159 3.38 -18.90 -11.53
C SER A 159 3.63 -19.15 -10.04
N GLY A 160 2.72 -18.66 -9.19
CA GLY A 160 2.87 -18.70 -7.73
C GLY A 160 3.65 -17.52 -7.14
N TYR A 161 4.14 -16.60 -7.98
CA TYR A 161 4.81 -15.36 -7.55
C TYR A 161 4.05 -14.12 -8.01
N GLN A 162 4.43 -12.99 -7.44
CA GLN A 162 4.03 -11.66 -7.85
C GLN A 162 5.23 -10.74 -7.87
N ALA A 163 5.11 -9.67 -8.66
CA ALA A 163 5.99 -8.52 -8.61
C ALA A 163 5.16 -7.26 -8.36
N THR A 164 5.60 -6.40 -7.45
CA THR A 164 5.03 -5.06 -7.30
C THR A 164 6.09 -4.06 -7.73
N LEU A 165 5.81 -3.30 -8.79
CA LEU A 165 6.66 -2.22 -9.27
C LEU A 165 6.30 -0.93 -8.56
N PHE A 166 7.29 -0.07 -8.32
CA PHE A 166 7.14 1.23 -7.68
C PHE A 166 7.90 2.26 -8.50
N ASN A 167 7.29 3.42 -8.75
CA ASN A 167 7.92 4.43 -9.60
C ASN A 167 8.88 5.37 -8.87
N ASP A 168 8.91 5.33 -7.54
CA ASP A 168 9.97 5.95 -6.75
C ASP A 168 10.84 4.90 -6.05
N VAL A 169 11.97 5.34 -5.50
CA VAL A 169 12.84 4.52 -4.66
C VAL A 169 12.15 4.16 -3.34
N SER A 170 12.71 3.19 -2.61
CA SER A 170 12.22 2.76 -1.30
C SER A 170 10.76 2.30 -1.27
N TYR A 171 10.29 1.72 -2.38
CA TYR A 171 8.91 1.26 -2.58
C TYR A 171 7.88 2.40 -2.54
N GLY A 172 8.31 3.59 -2.98
CA GLY A 172 7.47 4.78 -3.03
C GLY A 172 6.76 5.00 -4.38
N GLY A 173 5.99 6.08 -4.43
CA GLY A 173 5.21 6.54 -5.55
C GLY A 173 4.00 5.65 -5.89
N ALA A 174 3.53 5.79 -7.13
CA ALA A 174 2.54 4.91 -7.73
C ALA A 174 3.10 3.49 -7.82
N SER A 175 2.23 2.48 -7.73
CA SER A 175 2.65 1.09 -7.80
C SER A 175 1.81 0.27 -8.76
N LEU A 176 2.43 -0.77 -9.33
CA LEU A 176 1.78 -1.73 -10.21
C LEU A 176 2.05 -3.15 -9.72
N VAL A 177 1.00 -3.85 -9.31
CA VAL A 177 1.05 -5.27 -8.99
C VAL A 177 0.88 -6.11 -10.25
N MET A 178 1.71 -7.14 -10.37
CA MET A 178 1.66 -8.14 -11.44
C MET A 178 1.75 -9.54 -10.81
N THR A 179 0.79 -10.38 -11.13
CA THR A 179 0.71 -11.78 -10.67
C THR A 179 0.96 -12.79 -11.80
N GLY A 180 1.42 -12.30 -12.95
CA GLY A 180 1.65 -13.06 -14.16
C GLY A 180 2.43 -12.22 -15.17
N ASP A 181 2.79 -12.84 -16.29
CA ASP A 181 3.57 -12.22 -17.36
C ASP A 181 2.86 -10.98 -17.93
N GLU A 182 3.60 -9.89 -18.07
CA GLU A 182 3.15 -8.60 -18.61
C GLU A 182 4.06 -8.21 -19.78
N PRO A 183 3.63 -8.42 -21.04
CA PRO A 183 4.46 -8.17 -22.21
C PRO A 183 4.63 -6.69 -22.52
N ASN A 184 3.79 -5.79 -21.98
CA ASN A 184 3.86 -4.37 -22.35
C ASN A 184 3.30 -3.45 -21.25
N LEU A 185 4.20 -2.80 -20.52
CA LEU A 185 3.84 -1.87 -19.44
C LEU A 185 3.26 -0.54 -19.94
N VAL A 186 3.34 -0.21 -21.23
CA VAL A 186 2.67 0.98 -21.81
C VAL A 186 1.16 0.90 -21.58
N ASN A 187 0.57 -0.28 -21.78
CA ASN A 187 -0.86 -0.51 -21.59
C ASN A 187 -1.29 -0.43 -20.11
N ARG A 188 -0.32 -0.53 -19.21
CA ARG A 188 -0.52 -0.43 -17.75
C ARG A 188 -0.23 0.97 -17.21
N GLY A 189 0.22 1.90 -18.05
CA GLY A 189 0.63 3.25 -17.64
C GLY A 189 1.87 3.27 -16.75
N PHE A 190 2.72 2.24 -16.82
CA PHE A 190 3.88 2.05 -15.93
C PHE A 190 5.20 1.79 -16.69
N ASN A 191 5.22 2.10 -17.99
CA ASN A 191 6.38 1.91 -18.86
C ASN A 191 7.51 2.85 -18.48
N ASP A 192 8.72 2.33 -18.33
CA ASP A 192 9.92 3.15 -18.06
C ASP A 192 9.76 4.01 -16.81
N LEU A 193 9.03 3.52 -15.81
CA LEU A 193 8.82 4.23 -14.55
C LEU A 193 9.39 3.49 -13.35
N THR A 194 9.86 2.24 -13.47
CA THR A 194 10.22 1.45 -12.28
C THR A 194 11.54 1.91 -11.66
N SER A 195 11.47 2.35 -10.40
CA SER A 195 12.61 2.77 -9.57
C SER A 195 12.92 1.79 -8.42
N SER A 196 11.91 1.07 -7.94
CA SER A 196 12.05 -0.01 -6.96
C SER A 196 11.01 -1.11 -7.17
N TYR A 197 11.22 -2.30 -6.61
CA TYR A 197 10.30 -3.42 -6.81
C TYR A 197 10.27 -4.38 -5.62
N ARG A 198 9.17 -5.10 -5.46
CA ARG A 198 9.04 -6.22 -4.53
C ARG A 198 8.75 -7.53 -5.24
N VAL A 199 9.29 -8.61 -4.72
CA VAL A 199 9.04 -9.97 -5.18
C VAL A 199 8.36 -10.74 -4.06
N GLY A 200 7.10 -11.10 -4.28
CA GLY A 200 6.29 -11.85 -3.31
C GLY A 200 5.87 -13.20 -3.85
N THR A 201 5.42 -14.08 -2.97
CA THR A 201 4.62 -15.24 -3.38
C THR A 201 3.18 -14.79 -3.59
N ASN A 202 2.58 -15.13 -4.73
CA ASN A 202 1.16 -14.94 -4.94
C ASN A 202 0.44 -16.00 -4.11
N THR A 203 0.03 -15.65 -2.89
CA THR A 203 -0.73 -16.54 -2.02
C THR A 203 -2.17 -16.67 -2.55
N GLY A 204 -2.34 -17.42 -3.63
CA GLY A 204 -3.60 -17.99 -4.10
C GLY A 204 -4.56 -17.07 -4.87
N THR A 205 -5.09 -17.57 -5.98
CA THR A 205 -6.32 -17.13 -6.67
C THR A 205 -7.59 -17.56 -5.91
N GLY A 206 -7.53 -17.64 -4.58
CA GLY A 206 -8.61 -18.13 -3.72
C GLY A 206 -9.57 -17.05 -3.22
N SER A 207 -10.61 -17.47 -2.50
CA SER A 207 -11.43 -16.54 -1.70
C SER A 207 -10.72 -16.26 -0.38
N TRP A 208 -10.77 -15.02 0.10
CA TRP A 208 -10.25 -14.65 1.42
C TRP A 208 -10.97 -15.47 2.50
N ASN A 209 -10.24 -16.01 3.47
CA ASN A 209 -10.80 -16.88 4.51
C ASN A 209 -11.46 -16.10 5.67
N GLY A 210 -11.64 -14.79 5.52
CA GLY A 210 -12.20 -13.92 6.55
C GLY A 210 -11.26 -13.63 7.73
N ARG A 211 -9.95 -13.93 7.60
CA ARG A 211 -8.96 -13.71 8.64
C ARG A 211 -7.73 -12.95 8.12
N THR A 212 -7.13 -12.15 8.98
CA THR A 212 -5.94 -11.34 8.65
C THR A 212 -4.87 -11.50 9.72
N THR A 213 -3.63 -11.69 9.29
CA THR A 213 -2.47 -11.83 10.18
C THR A 213 -1.82 -10.47 10.42
N PHE A 214 -1.67 -10.09 11.68
CA PHE A 214 -0.98 -8.87 12.10
C PHE A 214 0.41 -9.22 12.59
N ASN A 215 1.42 -8.57 12.02
CA ASN A 215 2.81 -8.68 12.44
C ASN A 215 3.29 -7.33 12.99
N ILE A 216 4.07 -7.39 14.07
CA ILE A 216 4.84 -6.25 14.56
C ILE A 216 6.33 -6.52 14.30
N VAL A 217 7.02 -5.52 13.76
CA VAL A 217 8.46 -5.58 13.48
C VAL A 217 9.16 -4.48 14.25
N ASN A 218 10.19 -4.84 15.00
CA ASN A 218 11.05 -3.90 15.69
C ASN A 218 12.22 -3.50 14.79
N GLN A 219 12.20 -2.26 14.30
CA GLN A 219 13.29 -1.63 13.54
C GLN A 219 13.83 -0.41 14.29
N THR A 220 13.87 -0.47 15.62
CA THR A 220 14.37 0.62 16.47
C THR A 220 15.91 0.71 16.51
N GLY A 221 16.61 -0.03 15.64
CA GLY A 221 18.08 0.00 15.56
C GLY A 221 18.80 -0.46 16.82
N GLY A 222 18.16 -1.28 17.66
CA GLY A 222 18.71 -1.73 18.94
C GLY A 222 18.45 -0.79 20.11
N ARG A 223 17.76 0.34 19.90
CA ARG A 223 17.33 1.23 20.99
C ARG A 223 16.43 0.51 21.99
N TRP A 224 15.51 -0.30 21.48
CA TRP A 224 14.61 -1.11 22.28
C TRP A 224 14.73 -2.57 21.86
N THR A 225 14.95 -3.45 22.82
CA THR A 225 14.86 -4.91 22.57
C THR A 225 13.40 -5.32 22.41
N ASP A 226 13.14 -6.46 21.79
CA ASP A 226 11.77 -6.97 21.65
C ASP A 226 11.05 -7.19 22.98
N ASP A 227 11.80 -7.40 24.06
CA ASP A 227 11.25 -7.56 25.42
C ASP A 227 10.79 -6.22 26.03
N GLN A 228 11.12 -5.11 25.37
CA GLN A 228 10.75 -3.73 25.71
C GLN A 228 9.78 -3.12 24.70
N VAL A 229 9.32 -3.88 23.71
CA VAL A 229 8.28 -3.47 22.75
C VAL A 229 6.99 -4.18 23.13
N TYR A 230 5.92 -3.41 23.27
CA TYR A 230 4.61 -3.88 23.70
C TYR A 230 3.56 -3.54 22.64
N TRP A 231 2.59 -4.42 22.43
CA TRP A 231 1.48 -4.14 21.52
C TRP A 231 0.18 -4.84 21.91
N ALA A 232 -0.94 -4.28 21.48
CA ALA A 232 -2.27 -4.83 21.71
C ALA A 232 -3.20 -4.52 20.52
N ILE A 233 -4.19 -5.38 20.29
CA ILE A 233 -5.33 -5.06 19.41
C ILE A 233 -6.58 -4.97 20.26
N ILE A 234 -7.26 -3.83 20.18
CA ILE A 234 -8.50 -3.54 20.90
C ILE A 234 -9.53 -3.03 19.90
N GLY A 235 -10.74 -3.58 19.90
CA GLY A 235 -11.81 -3.16 18.99
C GLY A 235 -13.18 -3.61 19.48
N ARG A 236 -14.14 -3.72 18.57
CA ARG A 236 -15.48 -4.21 18.83
C ARG A 236 -15.76 -5.47 18.03
N ASP A 237 -16.32 -6.47 18.68
CA ASP A 237 -16.80 -7.67 18.01
C ASP A 237 -18.07 -7.36 17.20
N TRP A 238 -18.07 -7.69 15.91
CA TRP A 238 -19.21 -7.52 15.02
C TRP A 238 -20.46 -8.28 15.49
N ALA A 239 -20.30 -9.45 16.11
CA ALA A 239 -21.42 -10.28 16.51
C ALA A 239 -22.17 -9.74 17.74
N THR A 240 -21.44 -9.13 18.69
CA THR A 240 -22.00 -8.69 19.97
C THR A 240 -22.01 -7.18 20.18
N GLY A 241 -21.27 -6.41 19.37
CA GLY A 241 -21.06 -4.97 19.54
C GLY A 241 -20.20 -4.59 20.76
N ARG A 242 -19.73 -5.57 21.53
CA ARG A 242 -18.95 -5.36 22.76
C ARG A 242 -17.50 -5.04 22.44
N PHE A 243 -16.87 -4.22 23.29
CA PHE A 243 -15.42 -4.06 23.24
C PHE A 243 -14.71 -5.36 23.62
N VAL A 244 -13.69 -5.69 22.83
CA VAL A 244 -12.86 -6.89 22.98
C VAL A 244 -11.39 -6.48 22.89
N HIS A 245 -10.54 -7.21 23.61
CA HIS A 245 -9.11 -7.26 23.28
C HIS A 245 -8.80 -8.58 22.56
N VAL A 246 -7.73 -8.60 21.78
CA VAL A 246 -7.25 -9.81 21.12
C VAL A 246 -6.19 -10.48 22.00
N ASP A 247 -6.35 -11.78 22.28
CA ASP A 247 -5.33 -12.56 22.99
C ASP A 247 -4.22 -13.08 22.06
N ALA A 248 -3.16 -13.69 22.60
CA ALA A 248 -2.04 -14.21 21.81
C ALA A 248 -2.42 -15.33 20.81
N ALA A 249 -3.59 -15.95 20.97
CA ALA A 249 -4.11 -16.98 20.07
C ALA A 249 -5.03 -16.39 18.97
N GLY A 250 -5.30 -15.07 19.00
CA GLY A 250 -6.15 -14.39 18.04
C GLY A 250 -7.65 -14.50 18.35
N ASN A 251 -8.02 -14.82 19.59
CA ASN A 251 -9.40 -14.81 20.03
C ASN A 251 -9.84 -13.40 20.41
N LEU A 252 -11.11 -13.08 20.13
CA LEU A 252 -11.75 -11.85 20.57
C LEU A 252 -12.28 -12.06 22.00
N VAL A 253 -11.61 -11.50 23.00
CA VAL A 253 -11.96 -11.66 24.42
C VAL A 253 -12.73 -10.42 24.87
N PRO A 254 -14.01 -10.55 25.29
CA PRO A 254 -14.78 -9.43 25.82
C PRO A 254 -14.11 -8.78 27.02
N MET A 255 -13.98 -7.46 26.98
CA MET A 255 -13.43 -6.69 28.09
C MET A 255 -14.34 -6.74 29.32
N SER A 256 -13.73 -6.71 30.50
CA SER A 256 -14.41 -6.71 31.79
C SER A 256 -13.77 -5.71 32.74
N THR A 257 -14.57 -5.09 33.62
CA THR A 257 -14.00 -4.25 34.70
C THR A 257 -13.13 -5.05 35.64
N ALA A 258 -13.31 -6.37 35.71
CA ALA A 258 -12.44 -7.29 36.46
C ALA A 258 -11.03 -7.39 35.89
N ASP A 259 -10.81 -6.96 34.64
CA ASP A 259 -9.48 -6.94 34.02
C ASP A 259 -8.62 -5.82 34.62
N ASN A 260 -9.25 -4.80 35.21
CA ASN A 260 -8.54 -3.75 35.94
C ASN A 260 -7.94 -4.34 37.22
N GLY A 261 -6.61 -4.31 37.33
CA GLY A 261 -5.90 -4.91 38.48
C GLY A 261 -4.58 -5.56 38.08
N ALA A 262 -4.41 -5.85 36.79
CA ALA A 262 -3.19 -6.45 36.27
C ALA A 262 -1.99 -5.49 36.26
N LEU A 263 -2.22 -4.18 36.10
CA LEU A 263 -1.22 -3.12 36.24
C LEU A 263 -1.67 -2.09 37.29
N SER A 264 -0.72 -1.33 37.84
CA SER A 264 -0.99 -0.22 38.76
C SER A 264 -0.03 0.95 38.52
N LYS A 265 -0.57 2.18 38.52
CA LYS A 265 0.22 3.41 38.44
C LYS A 265 -0.52 4.55 39.15
N GLY A 266 0.20 5.28 40.00
CA GLY A 266 -0.38 6.39 40.77
C GLY A 266 -1.53 5.97 41.70
N GLY A 267 -1.53 4.73 42.20
CA GLY A 267 -2.59 4.18 43.04
C GLY A 267 -3.87 3.77 42.29
N VAL A 268 -3.89 3.86 40.95
CA VAL A 268 -4.99 3.42 40.09
C VAL A 268 -4.61 2.12 39.40
N THR A 269 -5.57 1.20 39.27
CA THR A 269 -5.39 -0.09 38.61
C THR A 269 -5.88 -0.09 37.17
N TYR A 270 -5.17 -0.82 36.30
CA TYR A 270 -5.38 -0.89 34.86
C TYR A 270 -5.37 -2.33 34.37
N THR A 271 -5.80 -2.55 33.13
CA THR A 271 -5.70 -3.85 32.46
C THR A 271 -4.27 -4.13 32.02
N ASN A 272 -4.00 -5.37 31.59
CA ASN A 272 -2.75 -5.73 30.92
C ASN A 272 -3.04 -6.52 29.64
N TYR A 273 -3.60 -5.84 28.64
CA TYR A 273 -3.88 -6.45 27.34
C TYR A 273 -2.67 -6.49 26.40
N PHE A 274 -1.57 -5.83 26.77
CA PHE A 274 -0.38 -5.71 25.94
C PHE A 274 0.47 -6.98 26.01
N GLN A 275 0.89 -7.44 24.83
CA GLN A 275 1.86 -8.51 24.66
C GLN A 275 3.24 -7.91 24.43
N LYS A 276 4.28 -8.57 24.97
CA LYS A 276 5.67 -8.27 24.58
C LYS A 276 5.95 -8.85 23.20
N LEU A 277 6.71 -8.11 22.39
CA LEU A 277 7.09 -8.55 21.05
C LEU A 277 7.95 -9.82 21.07
N SER A 278 8.79 -9.98 22.09
CA SER A 278 9.62 -11.17 22.31
C SER A 278 8.80 -12.46 22.47
N ALA A 279 7.57 -12.35 22.99
CA ALA A 279 6.67 -13.47 23.21
C ALA A 279 5.71 -13.68 22.04
N THR A 280 5.21 -12.60 21.44
CA THR A 280 4.21 -12.68 20.37
C THR A 280 4.50 -11.63 19.32
N ARG A 281 4.95 -12.07 18.13
CA ARG A 281 5.24 -11.21 16.98
C ARG A 281 4.13 -11.14 15.95
N SER A 282 3.24 -12.13 15.97
CA SER A 282 2.22 -12.34 14.95
C SER A 282 0.94 -12.87 15.57
N ILE A 283 -0.21 -12.31 15.17
CA ILE A 283 -1.55 -12.79 15.58
C ILE A 283 -2.48 -12.76 14.37
N THR A 284 -3.19 -13.86 14.11
CA THR A 284 -4.22 -13.93 13.06
C THR A 284 -5.61 -13.78 13.66
N ILE A 285 -6.36 -12.75 13.26
CA ILE A 285 -7.67 -12.42 13.81
C ILE A 285 -8.81 -12.53 12.78
N PRO A 286 -10.06 -12.78 13.22
CA PRO A 286 -11.24 -12.63 12.37
C PRO A 286 -11.60 -11.15 12.14
N ALA A 287 -12.74 -10.91 11.50
CA ALA A 287 -13.34 -9.57 11.39
C ALA A 287 -13.48 -8.88 12.75
N LEU A 288 -13.17 -7.59 12.79
CA LEU A 288 -13.15 -6.77 13.99
C LEU A 288 -13.45 -5.32 13.61
N ASP A 289 -14.36 -4.68 14.33
CA ASP A 289 -14.79 -3.31 14.04
C ASP A 289 -14.05 -2.29 14.92
N SER A 290 -13.90 -1.06 14.43
CA SER A 290 -13.47 0.13 15.18
C SER A 290 -12.28 -0.15 16.10
N ALA A 291 -11.22 -0.72 15.53
CA ALA A 291 -10.10 -1.27 16.27
C ALA A 291 -8.84 -0.41 16.18
N ARG A 292 -8.01 -0.50 17.21
CA ARG A 292 -6.67 0.09 17.26
C ARG A 292 -5.63 -1.01 17.45
N VAL A 293 -4.57 -0.95 16.67
CA VAL A 293 -3.31 -1.67 16.90
C VAL A 293 -2.40 -0.75 17.68
N MET A 294 -2.43 -0.86 19.00
CA MET A 294 -1.65 -0.02 19.91
C MET A 294 -0.24 -0.56 20.06
N MET A 295 0.75 0.31 20.01
CA MET A 295 2.17 -0.03 20.13
C MET A 295 2.84 0.91 21.12
N SER A 296 3.68 0.39 22.01
CA SER A 296 4.46 1.20 22.93
C SER A 296 5.85 0.59 23.20
N VAL A 297 6.78 1.43 23.63
CA VAL A 297 8.16 1.01 23.93
C VAL A 297 8.59 1.45 25.32
N GLY A 298 9.42 0.64 25.97
CA GLY A 298 9.89 0.83 27.35
C GLY A 298 8.86 0.45 28.42
N SER A 299 7.57 0.71 28.18
CA SER A 299 6.43 0.35 29.04
C SER A 299 5.22 -0.04 28.17
N PRO A 300 4.35 -0.96 28.61
CA PRO A 300 3.00 -1.06 28.05
C PRO A 300 2.22 0.24 28.35
N MET A 301 1.15 0.46 27.59
CA MET A 301 0.17 1.51 27.93
C MET A 301 -0.74 1.06 29.08
N TYR A 302 -1.24 2.03 29.84
CA TYR A 302 -2.19 1.87 30.92
C TYR A 302 -3.61 2.13 30.39
N ILE A 303 -4.28 1.03 30.03
CA ILE A 303 -5.66 1.06 29.53
C ILE A 303 -6.60 0.68 30.66
N ARG A 304 -7.70 1.44 30.81
CA ARG A 304 -8.68 1.17 31.85
C ARG A 304 -10.02 0.79 31.25
N VAL A 305 -10.59 -0.34 31.68
CA VAL A 305 -11.98 -0.66 31.34
C VAL A 305 -12.92 0.18 32.20
N VAL A 306 -13.87 0.83 31.55
CA VAL A 306 -14.83 1.75 32.16
C VAL A 306 -16.26 1.33 31.82
N VAL A 307 -17.22 1.87 32.55
CA VAL A 307 -18.65 1.65 32.32
C VAL A 307 -19.27 3.00 31.96
N ASP A 308 -19.98 3.09 30.84
CA ASP A 308 -20.68 4.30 30.43
C ASP A 308 -21.95 4.56 31.29
N GLY A 309 -22.60 5.70 31.08
CA GLY A 309 -23.82 6.06 31.83
C GLY A 309 -25.01 5.12 31.61
N ASN A 310 -24.96 4.27 30.59
CA ASN A 310 -25.97 3.26 30.27
C ASN A 310 -25.59 1.85 30.75
N GLY A 311 -24.47 1.69 31.45
CA GLY A 311 -23.99 0.40 31.94
C GLY A 311 -23.19 -0.42 30.93
N ASN A 312 -22.88 0.13 29.75
CA ASN A 312 -22.08 -0.59 28.75
C ASN A 312 -20.60 -0.50 29.07
N ILE A 313 -19.89 -1.60 28.81
CA ILE A 313 -18.44 -1.66 28.91
C ILE A 313 -17.80 -0.85 27.78
N GLY A 314 -16.79 -0.05 28.12
CA GLY A 314 -15.87 0.60 27.21
C GLY A 314 -14.45 0.59 27.77
N TYR A 315 -13.53 1.26 27.10
CA TYR A 315 -12.19 1.49 27.63
C TYR A 315 -11.78 2.96 27.49
N ALA A 316 -10.98 3.43 28.44
CA ALA A 316 -10.27 4.70 28.37
C ALA A 316 -8.84 4.41 27.88
N GLY A 317 -8.51 4.95 26.70
CA GLY A 317 -7.13 5.02 26.21
C GLY A 317 -6.36 6.17 26.86
N ALA A 318 -5.24 6.56 26.26
CA ALA A 318 -4.47 7.72 26.72
C ALA A 318 -5.22 9.03 26.44
N ASN A 319 -5.43 9.85 27.47
CA ASN A 319 -5.82 11.25 27.32
C ASN A 319 -4.58 12.14 27.40
N ILE A 320 -3.97 12.42 26.25
CA ILE A 320 -2.73 13.20 26.13
C ILE A 320 -2.89 14.69 26.50
N GLU A 321 -4.11 15.18 26.67
CA GLU A 321 -4.39 16.54 27.16
C GLU A 321 -4.43 16.62 28.69
N ASN A 322 -4.58 15.48 29.38
CA ASN A 322 -4.56 15.41 30.82
C ASN A 322 -3.13 15.17 31.31
N ALA A 323 -2.52 16.19 31.93
CA ALA A 323 -1.16 16.10 32.46
C ALA A 323 -0.96 15.02 33.54
N SER A 324 -2.04 14.52 34.15
CA SER A 324 -2.01 13.41 35.12
C SER A 324 -2.38 12.06 34.52
N ASP A 325 -2.56 11.97 33.20
CA ASP A 325 -2.82 10.69 32.54
C ASP A 325 -1.65 9.72 32.75
N PRO A 326 -1.90 8.44 33.09
CA PRO A 326 -0.84 7.46 33.35
C PRO A 326 0.06 7.18 32.13
N ASN A 327 -0.35 7.59 30.93
CA ASN A 327 0.39 7.38 29.68
C ASN A 327 1.18 8.62 29.24
N ILE A 328 1.15 9.73 29.99
CA ILE A 328 1.81 10.98 29.56
C ILE A 328 3.32 10.81 29.36
N ASP A 329 3.93 9.88 30.10
CA ASP A 329 5.34 9.50 30.11
C ASP A 329 5.62 8.15 29.41
N VAL A 330 4.70 7.69 28.55
CA VAL A 330 4.86 6.48 27.74
C VAL A 330 5.10 6.88 26.28
N TYR A 331 6.11 6.28 25.64
CA TYR A 331 6.27 6.33 24.20
C TYR A 331 5.29 5.35 23.57
N PHE A 332 4.26 5.87 22.92
CA PHE A 332 3.27 5.04 22.24
C PHE A 332 2.81 5.66 20.92
N ASP A 333 2.29 4.80 20.06
CA ASP A 333 1.63 5.16 18.82
C ASP A 333 0.59 4.08 18.48
N PHE A 334 -0.25 4.30 17.49
CA PHE A 334 -1.23 3.30 17.08
C PHE A 334 -1.59 3.37 15.61
N GLY A 335 -1.94 2.21 15.05
CA GLY A 335 -2.69 2.12 13.80
C GLY A 335 -4.19 1.99 14.08
N GLU A 336 -5.01 2.47 13.16
CA GLU A 336 -6.46 2.32 13.23
C GLU A 336 -6.92 1.35 12.14
N MET A 337 -7.93 0.54 12.43
CA MET A 337 -8.46 -0.38 11.44
C MET A 337 -9.91 -0.79 11.68
N ALA A 338 -10.54 -1.27 10.61
CA ALA A 338 -11.71 -2.13 10.68
C ALA A 338 -11.54 -3.26 9.67
N ILE A 339 -11.73 -4.51 10.12
CA ILE A 339 -11.85 -5.67 9.26
C ILE A 339 -13.34 -5.99 9.12
N LEU A 340 -13.89 -5.70 7.96
CA LEU A 340 -15.29 -5.92 7.63
C LEU A 340 -15.49 -7.39 7.22
N PRO A 341 -16.53 -8.07 7.76
CA PRO A 341 -16.73 -9.49 7.52
C PRO A 341 -17.10 -9.79 6.06
N GLN A 342 -16.89 -11.04 5.66
CA GLN A 342 -17.38 -11.53 4.38
C GLN A 342 -18.90 -11.33 4.28
N GLY A 343 -19.37 -10.88 3.12
CA GLY A 343 -20.78 -10.54 2.91
C GLY A 343 -21.16 -9.09 3.24
N ASN A 344 -20.25 -8.29 3.81
CA ASN A 344 -20.39 -6.83 3.80
C ASN A 344 -20.32 -6.29 2.35
N ALA A 345 -20.92 -5.13 2.08
CA ALA A 345 -20.83 -4.46 0.79
C ALA A 345 -19.38 -4.11 0.39
N ASN A 346 -18.55 -3.79 1.38
CA ASN A 346 -17.11 -3.53 1.23
C ASN A 346 -16.35 -4.44 2.21
N PRO A 347 -16.28 -5.77 1.97
CA PRO A 347 -15.59 -6.68 2.87
C PRO A 347 -14.08 -6.42 2.82
N GLY A 348 -13.33 -6.92 3.80
CA GLY A 348 -11.87 -6.81 3.83
C GLY A 348 -11.38 -5.88 4.93
N ILE A 349 -10.31 -5.12 4.71
CA ILE A 349 -9.73 -4.23 5.74
C ILE A 349 -9.67 -2.79 5.25
N PHE A 350 -9.92 -1.87 6.17
CA PHE A 350 -9.43 -0.49 6.13
C PHE A 350 -8.42 -0.35 7.26
N VAL A 351 -7.21 0.12 6.98
CA VAL A 351 -6.15 0.30 8.00
C VAL A 351 -5.24 1.47 7.66
N ASN A 352 -4.82 2.22 8.67
CA ASN A 352 -3.97 3.40 8.51
C ASN A 352 -3.02 3.57 9.71
N THR A 353 -1.90 4.26 9.49
CA THR A 353 -1.21 5.00 10.56
C THR A 353 -1.93 6.34 10.78
N THR A 354 -1.70 6.99 11.92
CA THR A 354 -2.34 8.28 12.18
C THR A 354 -1.44 9.24 12.94
N ARG A 355 -1.47 10.52 12.55
CA ARG A 355 -0.86 11.64 13.29
C ARG A 355 -1.93 12.65 13.69
N VAL A 356 -3.23 12.28 13.66
CA VAL A 356 -4.33 13.20 13.98
C VAL A 356 -4.21 13.74 15.41
N ASP A 357 -3.78 12.91 16.35
CA ASP A 357 -3.61 13.31 17.75
C ASP A 357 -2.16 13.66 18.10
N GLN A 358 -1.20 12.85 17.62
CA GLN A 358 0.22 12.95 17.97
C GLN A 358 1.13 12.13 17.06
N PHE A 359 2.43 12.41 17.14
CA PHE A 359 3.52 11.53 16.72
C PHE A 359 4.29 11.03 17.95
N GLY A 360 4.32 9.71 18.15
CA GLY A 360 5.08 9.09 19.23
C GLY A 360 6.46 8.64 18.75
N PHE A 361 6.50 7.83 17.71
CA PHE A 361 7.69 7.35 17.01
C PHE A 361 7.34 6.97 15.56
N PRO A 362 8.31 6.83 14.65
CA PRO A 362 8.05 6.48 13.25
C PRO A 362 7.37 5.11 13.11
N VAL A 363 6.31 5.02 12.31
CA VAL A 363 5.57 3.78 12.06
C VAL A 363 5.36 3.60 10.57
N LYS A 364 5.84 2.46 10.05
CA LYS A 364 5.58 2.02 8.68
C LYS A 364 4.54 0.92 8.65
N LEU A 365 3.53 1.06 7.80
CA LEU A 365 2.45 0.11 7.63
C LEU A 365 2.53 -0.55 6.25
N ARG A 366 2.61 -1.88 6.20
CA ARG A 366 2.47 -2.68 4.97
C ARG A 366 1.23 -3.55 5.05
N VAL A 367 0.45 -3.59 3.98
CA VAL A 367 -0.73 -4.46 3.86
C VAL A 367 -0.59 -5.31 2.62
N GLN A 368 -0.74 -6.61 2.80
CA GLN A 368 -0.76 -7.61 1.75
C GLN A 368 -2.13 -8.30 1.69
N GLY A 369 -2.54 -8.69 0.50
CA GLY A 369 -3.80 -9.38 0.26
C GLY A 369 -3.73 -10.33 -0.93
N LEU A 370 -4.83 -11.06 -1.15
CA LEU A 370 -4.99 -11.93 -2.31
C LEU A 370 -4.97 -11.13 -3.62
N GLY A 371 -4.76 -11.83 -4.73
CA GLY A 371 -4.63 -11.18 -6.05
C GLY A 371 -3.39 -10.29 -6.17
N GLY A 372 -2.43 -10.49 -5.27
CA GLY A 372 -1.16 -9.80 -5.23
C GLY A 372 -1.17 -8.41 -4.59
N PHE A 373 -2.25 -8.01 -3.93
CA PHE A 373 -2.30 -6.71 -3.27
C PHE A 373 -1.12 -6.55 -2.29
N ASP A 374 -0.33 -5.48 -2.43
CA ASP A 374 0.78 -5.14 -1.53
C ASP A 374 0.98 -3.62 -1.57
N GLN A 375 0.68 -2.93 -0.48
CA GLN A 375 0.82 -1.49 -0.34
C GLN A 375 1.60 -1.16 0.93
N THR A 376 2.37 -0.06 0.92
CA THR A 376 3.12 0.41 2.09
C THR A 376 2.99 1.92 2.23
N VAL A 377 2.75 2.39 3.44
CA VAL A 377 2.53 3.79 3.82
C VAL A 377 3.18 4.08 5.19
N GLY A 378 3.14 5.34 5.62
CA GLY A 378 3.77 5.82 6.86
C GLY A 378 5.20 6.31 6.64
N GLU A 379 5.93 6.56 7.73
CA GLU A 379 7.30 7.05 7.63
C GLU A 379 8.25 5.98 7.02
N PRO A 380 9.19 6.35 6.12
CA PRO A 380 10.06 5.38 5.42
C PRO A 380 11.03 4.63 6.33
N LEU A 381 11.28 5.17 7.53
CA LEU A 381 12.28 4.73 8.52
C LEU A 381 13.73 4.97 8.08
N THR A 382 13.95 5.93 7.19
CA THR A 382 15.28 6.44 6.82
C THR A 382 15.75 7.59 7.72
N GLU A 383 14.81 8.19 8.46
CA GLU A 383 15.06 9.23 9.45
C GLU A 383 14.76 8.68 10.84
N THR A 384 15.63 9.02 11.79
CA THR A 384 15.40 8.68 13.20
C THR A 384 14.31 9.58 13.79
N ARG A 385 13.72 9.14 14.88
CA ARG A 385 12.78 9.90 15.70
C ARG A 385 13.38 11.24 16.13
N ASP A 386 14.63 11.25 16.59
CA ASP A 386 15.30 12.48 17.02
C ASP A 386 15.55 13.43 15.84
N GLN A 387 15.85 12.89 14.65
CA GLN A 387 15.94 13.69 13.43
C GLN A 387 14.58 14.30 13.08
N LEU A 388 13.50 13.54 13.11
CA LEU A 388 12.15 14.03 12.83
C LEU A 388 11.72 15.11 13.84
N VAL A 389 12.00 14.93 15.14
CA VAL A 389 11.71 15.94 16.17
C VAL A 389 12.49 17.23 15.92
N SER A 390 13.78 17.12 15.60
CA SER A 390 14.62 18.28 15.28
C SER A 390 14.12 19.00 14.01
N ARG A 391 13.83 18.24 12.94
CA ARG A 391 13.32 18.78 11.68
C ARG A 391 11.98 19.46 11.84
N TYR A 392 11.07 18.88 12.63
CA TYR A 392 9.78 19.49 12.92
C TYR A 392 9.94 20.92 13.43
N GLN A 393 10.88 21.14 14.36
CA GLN A 393 11.17 22.47 14.90
C GLN A 393 11.84 23.40 13.87
N THR A 394 12.61 22.88 12.90
CA THR A 394 13.28 23.72 11.90
C THR A 394 12.45 23.99 10.64
N GLU A 395 11.52 23.10 10.31
CA GLU A 395 10.77 23.11 9.04
C GLU A 395 9.34 23.65 9.19
N THR A 396 8.83 23.75 10.43
CA THR A 396 7.52 24.37 10.72
C THR A 396 7.67 25.82 11.20
N PRO A 397 6.62 26.66 11.05
CA PRO A 397 6.58 28.01 11.63
C PRO A 397 6.67 28.00 13.17
N ALA A 398 7.09 29.12 13.74
CA ALA A 398 7.35 29.27 15.18
C ALA A 398 6.16 28.88 16.07
N GLU A 399 4.93 29.12 15.61
CA GLU A 399 3.70 28.79 16.32
C GLU A 399 3.56 27.27 16.61
N PHE A 400 4.22 26.43 15.82
CA PHE A 400 4.17 24.97 15.95
C PHE A 400 5.30 24.41 16.85
N HIS A 401 6.35 25.16 17.15
CA HIS A 401 7.56 24.63 17.78
C HIS A 401 7.31 24.03 19.17
N ASP A 402 6.45 24.67 19.96
CA ASP A 402 6.10 24.22 21.32
C ASP A 402 5.43 22.84 21.35
N LEU A 403 4.84 22.41 20.23
CA LEU A 403 4.16 21.12 20.10
C LEU A 403 5.14 19.93 20.21
N ALA A 404 6.44 20.18 20.01
CA ALA A 404 7.53 19.21 20.14
C ALA A 404 8.40 19.43 21.40
N GLN A 405 7.99 20.33 22.31
CA GLN A 405 8.73 20.70 23.51
C GLN A 405 8.03 20.26 24.79
N ALA A 406 8.59 20.60 25.96
CA ALA A 406 7.94 20.34 27.24
C ALA A 406 6.56 21.04 27.27
N PRO A 407 5.51 20.39 27.83
CA PRO A 407 5.55 19.15 28.61
C PRO A 407 5.43 17.84 27.80
N TYR A 408 5.35 17.91 26.47
CA TYR A 408 5.12 16.74 25.61
C TYR A 408 6.40 15.95 25.34
N SER A 409 7.52 16.67 25.20
CA SER A 409 8.86 16.12 25.08
C SER A 409 9.29 15.40 26.38
N PRO A 410 10.02 14.28 26.29
CA PRO A 410 10.55 13.66 25.08
C PRO A 410 9.56 12.74 24.36
N TYR A 411 8.34 12.55 24.87
CA TYR A 411 7.47 11.43 24.51
C TYR A 411 6.77 11.56 23.15
N ARG A 412 6.41 12.78 22.74
CA ARG A 412 5.65 13.00 21.50
C ARG A 412 5.74 14.42 20.94
N ILE A 413 5.35 14.56 19.68
CA ILE A 413 4.89 15.81 19.09
C ILE A 413 3.36 15.78 19.11
N ILE A 414 2.71 16.79 19.69
CA ILE A 414 1.25 16.85 19.82
C ILE A 414 0.61 17.53 18.60
N ALA A 415 -0.57 17.08 18.16
CA ALA A 415 -1.29 17.81 17.12
C ALA A 415 -1.77 19.19 17.63
N PRO A 416 -1.91 20.19 16.76
CA PRO A 416 -1.93 21.59 17.18
C PRO A 416 -3.05 21.95 18.16
N ALA A 417 -4.27 21.47 17.90
CA ALA A 417 -5.46 21.78 18.70
C ALA A 417 -5.61 20.90 19.96
N HIS A 418 -4.69 19.98 20.22
CA HIS A 418 -4.53 19.38 21.55
C HIS A 418 -3.55 20.19 22.43
N GLY A 419 -2.66 20.95 21.79
CA GLY A 419 -1.70 21.87 22.40
C GLY A 419 -2.15 23.33 22.42
N THR A 420 -1.35 24.21 21.82
CA THR A 420 -1.46 25.67 21.93
C THR A 420 -2.48 26.32 20.98
N PHE A 421 -3.12 25.55 20.09
CA PHE A 421 -4.08 26.08 19.10
C PHE A 421 -5.55 25.90 19.53
N LYS A 422 -5.81 25.30 20.68
CA LYS A 422 -7.17 25.19 21.24
C LYS A 422 -7.67 26.52 21.82
N PRO A 423 -8.99 26.69 21.99
CA PRO A 423 -9.55 27.92 22.53
C PRO A 423 -8.90 28.34 23.85
N GLY A 424 -8.56 29.64 23.95
CA GLY A 424 -7.93 30.23 25.13
C GLY A 424 -6.41 30.06 25.23
N GLN A 425 -5.76 29.39 24.27
CA GLN A 425 -4.30 29.29 24.18
C GLN A 425 -3.70 30.31 23.20
N VAL A 426 -2.37 30.46 23.23
CA VAL A 426 -1.65 31.51 22.50
C VAL A 426 -1.89 31.48 20.97
N ASN A 427 -2.08 30.30 20.37
CA ASN A 427 -2.30 30.13 18.93
C ASN A 427 -3.77 29.88 18.56
N ALA A 428 -4.73 30.15 19.48
CA ALA A 428 -6.16 29.88 19.26
C ALA A 428 -6.75 30.59 18.02
N ASN A 429 -6.14 31.69 17.57
CA ASN A 429 -6.62 32.47 16.42
C ASN A 429 -5.74 32.29 15.16
N TYR A 430 -4.87 31.29 15.12
CA TYR A 430 -3.86 31.12 14.05
C TYR A 430 -4.46 31.09 12.63
N LEU A 431 -5.56 30.36 12.41
CA LEU A 431 -6.24 30.32 11.10
C LEU A 431 -7.35 31.38 10.97
N GLN A 432 -7.64 32.14 12.01
CA GLN A 432 -8.87 32.93 12.10
C GLN A 432 -8.96 33.99 11.01
N ALA A 433 -7.88 34.72 10.73
CA ALA A 433 -7.86 35.74 9.68
C ALA A 433 -8.14 35.15 8.29
N TYR A 434 -7.63 33.94 8.02
CA TYR A 434 -7.89 33.22 6.77
C TYR A 434 -9.36 32.78 6.68
N ILE A 435 -9.89 32.18 7.75
CA ILE A 435 -11.30 31.76 7.81
C ILE A 435 -12.24 32.96 7.62
N ASP A 436 -11.95 34.10 8.27
CA ASP A 436 -12.72 35.33 8.14
C ASP A 436 -12.70 35.88 6.71
N ALA A 437 -11.54 35.86 6.05
CA ALA A 437 -11.40 36.28 4.67
C ALA A 437 -12.24 35.42 3.72
N VAL A 438 -12.21 34.09 3.89
CA VAL A 438 -13.00 33.18 3.07
C VAL A 438 -14.50 33.39 3.29
N TRP A 439 -14.95 33.49 4.54
CA TRP A 439 -16.36 33.76 4.84
C TRP A 439 -16.81 35.11 4.28
N ALA A 440 -15.97 36.15 4.37
CA ALA A 440 -16.28 37.46 3.82
C ALA A 440 -16.39 37.43 2.28
N ARG A 441 -15.49 36.71 1.60
CA ARG A 441 -15.53 36.53 0.15
C ARG A 441 -16.83 35.88 -0.30
N TYR A 442 -17.18 34.75 0.29
CA TYR A 442 -18.36 33.98 -0.11
C TYR A 442 -19.70 34.55 0.40
N ARG A 443 -19.72 35.74 0.99
CA ARG A 443 -20.96 36.54 1.08
C ARG A 443 -21.34 37.15 -0.27
N ASN A 444 -20.34 37.49 -1.08
CA ASN A 444 -20.52 38.22 -2.33
C ASN A 444 -20.34 37.34 -3.58
N GLU A 445 -19.68 36.18 -3.43
CA GLU A 445 -19.41 35.22 -4.51
C GLU A 445 -19.96 33.83 -4.19
N ASP A 446 -20.16 33.00 -5.21
CA ASP A 446 -20.48 31.58 -5.01
C ASP A 446 -19.18 30.76 -4.92
N LEU A 447 -19.07 29.91 -3.92
CA LEU A 447 -18.11 28.80 -3.91
C LEU A 447 -18.70 27.66 -4.74
N VAL A 448 -18.05 27.28 -5.84
CA VAL A 448 -18.55 26.21 -6.74
C VAL A 448 -17.56 25.06 -6.80
N PHE A 449 -18.01 23.86 -6.46
CA PHE A 449 -17.20 22.64 -6.54
C PHE A 449 -18.07 21.43 -6.89
N THR A 450 -17.45 20.36 -7.37
CA THR A 450 -18.13 19.14 -7.77
C THR A 450 -17.56 17.96 -7.01
N LEU A 451 -18.44 17.18 -6.39
CA LEU A 451 -18.07 15.91 -5.77
C LEU A 451 -18.46 14.77 -6.70
N GLN A 452 -17.54 13.81 -6.87
CA GLN A 452 -17.81 12.63 -7.67
C GLN A 452 -19.05 11.90 -7.13
N ASN A 453 -19.98 11.55 -8.02
CA ASN A 453 -21.27 10.90 -7.71
C ASN A 453 -22.29 11.71 -6.89
N LEU A 454 -21.92 12.88 -6.37
CA LEU A 454 -22.82 13.75 -5.61
C LEU A 454 -23.15 15.06 -6.32
N GLY A 455 -22.50 15.37 -7.46
CA GLY A 455 -22.84 16.51 -8.32
C GLY A 455 -22.17 17.82 -7.92
N THR A 456 -22.59 18.91 -8.57
CA THR A 456 -22.04 20.26 -8.36
C THR A 456 -22.81 21.01 -7.30
N PHE A 457 -22.10 21.58 -6.34
CA PHE A 457 -22.65 22.41 -5.27
C PHE A 457 -22.24 23.88 -5.49
N ARG A 458 -23.15 24.78 -5.11
CA ARG A 458 -22.91 26.22 -5.03
C ARG A 458 -23.15 26.68 -3.61
N GLY A 459 -22.11 27.20 -2.98
CA GLY A 459 -22.14 27.72 -1.62
C GLY A 459 -22.25 29.24 -1.60
N ARG A 460 -23.05 29.78 -0.67
CA ARG A 460 -23.11 31.21 -0.33
C ARG A 460 -23.20 31.40 1.19
N VAL A 461 -22.48 32.38 1.72
CA VAL A 461 -22.54 32.78 3.13
C VAL A 461 -23.62 33.84 3.34
N SER A 462 -24.50 33.62 4.33
CA SER A 462 -25.48 34.61 4.81
C SER A 462 -25.39 34.71 6.33
N GLY A 463 -25.16 35.92 6.85
CA GLY A 463 -24.67 36.08 8.22
C GLY A 463 -23.32 35.36 8.39
N ASP A 464 -23.29 34.36 9.28
CA ASP A 464 -22.17 33.42 9.42
C ASP A 464 -22.46 32.02 8.86
N ARG A 465 -23.69 31.74 8.41
CA ARG A 465 -24.07 30.42 7.89
C ARG A 465 -23.64 30.28 6.44
N PHE A 466 -22.89 29.23 6.13
CA PHE A 466 -22.55 28.84 4.76
C PHE A 466 -23.62 27.87 4.24
N THR A 467 -24.41 28.28 3.25
CA THR A 467 -25.48 27.47 2.66
C THR A 467 -25.06 26.97 1.29
N PHE A 468 -25.17 25.67 1.05
CA PHE A 468 -24.84 25.01 -0.21
C PHE A 468 -26.12 24.48 -0.86
N THR A 469 -26.29 24.75 -2.15
CA THR A 469 -27.39 24.20 -2.96
C THR A 469 -26.84 23.45 -4.17
N GLY A 470 -27.60 22.48 -4.68
CA GLY A 470 -27.23 21.69 -5.84
C GLY A 470 -27.00 20.23 -5.48
N GLY A 471 -26.09 19.57 -6.19
CA GLY A 471 -25.83 18.14 -6.06
C GLY A 471 -26.79 17.25 -6.87
N SER A 472 -26.64 15.94 -6.70
CA SER A 472 -27.42 14.89 -7.35
C SER A 472 -27.68 13.75 -6.36
N PRO A 473 -28.89 13.63 -5.78
CA PRO A 473 -30.04 14.50 -6.01
C PRO A 473 -29.81 15.92 -5.49
N ALA A 474 -30.49 16.89 -6.09
CA ALA A 474 -30.38 18.28 -5.67
C ALA A 474 -30.92 18.48 -4.25
N GLY A 475 -30.22 19.29 -3.44
CA GLY A 475 -30.60 19.57 -2.07
C GLY A 475 -30.02 20.87 -1.53
N THR A 476 -30.24 21.11 -0.24
CA THR A 476 -29.69 22.22 0.54
C THR A 476 -28.96 21.68 1.77
N PHE A 477 -27.75 22.18 2.01
CA PHE A 477 -26.81 21.71 3.02
C PHE A 477 -26.09 22.88 3.67
N TYR A 478 -25.50 22.68 4.84
CA TYR A 478 -25.04 23.80 5.65
C TYR A 478 -23.72 23.55 6.40
N ILE A 479 -22.98 24.63 6.58
CA ILE A 479 -22.13 24.84 7.76
C ILE A 479 -22.86 25.90 8.60
N ASN A 480 -23.32 25.53 9.79
CA ASN A 480 -24.27 26.31 10.60
C ASN A 480 -23.63 27.47 11.38
N GLY A 481 -22.56 28.05 10.82
CA GLY A 481 -21.82 29.15 11.40
C GLY A 481 -20.45 29.30 10.76
N LYS A 482 -19.60 30.09 11.40
CA LYS A 482 -18.20 30.23 11.03
C LYS A 482 -17.33 29.42 12.00
N PRO A 483 -16.53 28.45 11.52
CA PRO A 483 -15.67 27.67 12.40
C PRO A 483 -14.55 28.54 12.99
N ASP A 484 -14.02 28.13 14.13
CA ASP A 484 -12.78 28.68 14.67
C ASP A 484 -11.56 27.84 14.22
N THR A 485 -10.36 28.30 14.57
CA THR A 485 -9.10 27.59 14.30
C THR A 485 -9.12 26.13 14.77
N ALA A 486 -9.65 25.87 15.97
CA ALA A 486 -9.62 24.53 16.57
C ALA A 486 -10.59 23.58 15.85
N MET A 487 -11.78 24.06 15.47
CA MET A 487 -12.74 23.29 14.66
C MET A 487 -12.13 22.87 13.32
N VAL A 488 -11.37 23.76 12.66
CA VAL A 488 -10.66 23.44 11.42
C VAL A 488 -9.59 22.38 11.66
N LEU A 489 -8.72 22.57 12.65
CA LEU A 489 -7.59 21.66 12.89
C LEU A 489 -8.04 20.27 13.38
N LEU A 490 -9.16 20.19 14.10
CA LEU A 490 -9.72 18.93 14.60
C LEU A 490 -10.73 18.27 13.65
N GLY A 491 -11.22 18.98 12.62
CA GLY A 491 -12.37 18.53 11.83
C GLY A 491 -13.62 18.30 12.70
N SER A 492 -13.90 19.25 13.60
CA SER A 492 -14.94 19.10 14.63
C SER A 492 -15.92 20.27 14.64
N GLY A 493 -16.90 20.22 15.55
CA GLY A 493 -17.88 21.28 15.72
C GLY A 493 -18.67 21.53 14.44
N LEU A 494 -18.62 22.76 13.93
CA LEU A 494 -19.34 23.18 12.71
C LEU A 494 -18.87 22.45 11.43
N LEU A 495 -17.72 21.77 11.48
CA LEU A 495 -17.17 20.98 10.37
C LEU A 495 -17.41 19.47 10.52
N ALA A 496 -18.21 19.08 11.52
CA ALA A 496 -18.73 17.73 11.72
C ALA A 496 -20.16 17.78 12.32
N ASP A 497 -20.96 18.73 11.84
CA ASP A 497 -22.29 19.05 12.36
C ASP A 497 -23.39 18.42 11.49
N ALA A 498 -24.11 17.44 12.04
CA ALA A 498 -25.24 16.78 11.37
C ALA A 498 -26.56 17.59 11.45
N SER A 499 -26.58 18.71 12.18
CA SER A 499 -27.79 19.49 12.48
C SER A 499 -28.12 20.53 11.40
N GLY A 500 -29.15 21.35 11.64
CA GLY A 500 -29.56 22.43 10.74
C GLY A 500 -30.54 22.04 9.63
N GLY A 501 -31.02 20.78 9.64
CA GLY A 501 -32.05 20.27 8.72
C GLY A 501 -31.62 20.21 7.24
N PRO A 502 -30.49 19.55 6.89
CA PRO A 502 -30.11 19.35 5.50
C PRO A 502 -31.07 18.42 4.76
N THR A 503 -31.08 18.51 3.43
CA THR A 503 -31.78 17.54 2.57
C THR A 503 -31.25 16.12 2.78
N ASN A 504 -29.94 15.97 2.99
CA ASN A 504 -29.30 14.70 3.32
C ASN A 504 -28.12 14.95 4.26
N THR A 505 -28.13 14.32 5.44
CA THR A 505 -27.07 14.48 6.45
C THR A 505 -25.72 13.96 5.95
N GLY A 506 -25.70 12.83 5.24
CA GLY A 506 -24.47 12.28 4.67
C GLY A 506 -23.80 13.23 3.67
N THR A 507 -24.57 13.80 2.75
CA THR A 507 -24.06 14.81 1.81
C THR A 507 -23.59 16.08 2.53
N GLN A 508 -24.28 16.52 3.59
CA GLN A 508 -23.81 17.65 4.41
C GLN A 508 -22.45 17.36 5.05
N LEU A 509 -22.29 16.20 5.69
CA LEU A 509 -21.01 15.81 6.30
C LEU A 509 -19.89 15.68 5.26
N GLN A 510 -20.21 15.20 4.05
CA GLN A 510 -19.25 15.19 2.94
C GLN A 510 -18.84 16.60 2.50
N ILE A 511 -19.77 17.55 2.43
CA ILE A 511 -19.42 18.95 2.15
C ILE A 511 -18.54 19.52 3.26
N GLN A 512 -18.89 19.29 4.52
CA GLN A 512 -18.13 19.79 5.67
C GLN A 512 -16.70 19.24 5.71
N ALA A 513 -16.50 17.96 5.41
CA ALA A 513 -15.18 17.35 5.28
C ALA A 513 -14.33 18.05 4.19
N GLN A 514 -14.92 18.34 3.03
CA GLN A 514 -14.23 19.02 1.93
C GLN A 514 -13.81 20.44 2.30
N ILE A 515 -14.70 21.18 2.96
CA ILE A 515 -14.41 22.54 3.43
C ILE A 515 -13.32 22.50 4.51
N CYS A 516 -13.39 21.54 5.45
CA CYS A 516 -12.37 21.36 6.47
C CYS A 516 -10.98 21.07 5.88
N ALA A 517 -10.90 20.13 4.95
CA ALA A 517 -9.65 19.79 4.27
C ALA A 517 -9.09 20.98 3.49
N ALA A 518 -9.93 21.69 2.73
CA ALA A 518 -9.50 22.84 1.97
C ALA A 518 -9.03 24.02 2.86
N LEU A 519 -9.63 24.20 4.05
CA LEU A 519 -9.17 25.17 5.04
C LEU A 519 -7.79 24.79 5.64
N ASN A 520 -7.61 23.53 6.04
CA ASN A 520 -6.32 23.04 6.55
C ASN A 520 -5.18 23.23 5.54
N ARG A 521 -5.48 23.00 4.26
CA ARG A 521 -4.55 23.05 3.13
C ARG A 521 -4.37 24.44 2.52
N HIS A 522 -5.13 25.43 2.99
CA HIS A 522 -5.17 26.81 2.45
C HIS A 522 -5.49 26.86 0.94
N VAL A 523 -6.54 26.17 0.53
CA VAL A 523 -6.99 26.12 -0.87
C VAL A 523 -8.50 26.31 -1.04
N LEU A 524 -9.22 26.70 0.02
CA LEU A 524 -10.68 26.81 -0.01
C LEU A 524 -11.18 27.73 -1.13
N GLU A 525 -10.46 28.81 -1.40
CA GLU A 525 -10.75 29.79 -2.45
C GLU A 525 -10.61 29.26 -3.87
N THR A 526 -9.88 28.16 -4.05
CA THR A 526 -9.49 27.63 -5.36
C THR A 526 -9.87 26.16 -5.48
N PRO A 527 -11.15 25.83 -5.72
CA PRO A 527 -11.64 24.44 -5.86
C PRO A 527 -10.86 23.57 -6.84
N ALA A 528 -10.27 24.16 -7.88
CA ALA A 528 -9.41 23.44 -8.83
C ALA A 528 -8.16 22.83 -8.16
N ASN A 529 -7.72 23.36 -7.01
CA ASN A 529 -6.55 22.91 -6.27
C ASN A 529 -6.89 21.98 -5.09
N TRP A 530 -8.16 21.69 -4.80
CA TRP A 530 -8.53 20.86 -3.65
C TRP A 530 -7.94 19.45 -3.70
N TYR A 531 -7.74 18.93 -4.91
CA TYR A 531 -7.18 17.59 -5.16
C TYR A 531 -5.78 17.64 -5.81
N VAL A 532 -5.09 18.79 -5.73
CA VAL A 532 -3.72 18.96 -6.26
C VAL A 532 -2.76 19.15 -5.10
N GLN A 533 -2.12 18.07 -4.65
CA GLN A 533 -1.30 18.07 -3.43
C GLN A 533 -0.17 19.12 -3.46
N SER A 534 0.44 19.35 -4.62
CA SER A 534 1.50 20.35 -4.78
C SER A 534 1.05 21.80 -4.57
N ALA A 535 -0.26 22.06 -4.58
CA ALA A 535 -0.83 23.37 -4.29
C ALA A 535 -1.18 23.56 -2.80
N HIS A 536 -1.13 22.51 -1.99
CA HIS A 536 -1.47 22.56 -0.57
C HIS A 536 -0.34 23.20 0.25
N HIS A 537 -0.70 23.86 1.34
CA HIS A 537 0.23 24.50 2.27
C HIS A 537 1.25 25.43 1.58
N PRO A 538 0.78 26.42 0.79
CA PRO A 538 1.66 27.32 0.05
C PRO A 538 2.63 28.04 0.99
N ALA A 539 3.90 28.12 0.58
CA ALA A 539 4.95 28.71 1.38
C ALA A 539 4.61 30.16 1.79
N GLY A 540 4.84 30.48 3.06
CA GLY A 540 4.56 31.80 3.62
C GLY A 540 3.09 32.09 3.97
N GLN A 541 2.17 31.15 3.73
CA GLN A 541 0.77 31.28 4.13
C GLN A 541 0.46 30.52 5.42
N VAL A 542 -0.53 31.00 6.17
CA VAL A 542 -1.07 30.28 7.34
C VAL A 542 -1.79 29.02 6.88
N SER A 543 -1.39 27.85 7.37
CA SER A 543 -2.02 26.57 7.03
C SER A 543 -1.71 25.55 8.11
N ASN A 544 -2.24 24.33 8.03
CA ASN A 544 -1.85 23.28 8.96
C ASN A 544 -0.43 22.74 8.63
N TRP A 545 0.61 23.45 9.10
CA TRP A 545 2.01 23.08 8.89
C TRP A 545 2.43 21.80 9.63
N TYR A 546 1.70 21.43 10.69
CA TYR A 546 1.84 20.11 11.32
C TYR A 546 1.47 18.99 10.33
N SER A 547 0.33 19.11 9.64
CA SER A 547 -0.06 18.13 8.61
C SER A 547 0.95 18.08 7.46
N LYS A 548 1.35 19.26 6.97
CA LYS A 548 2.35 19.38 5.90
C LYS A 548 3.64 18.63 6.22
N PHE A 549 4.15 18.78 7.45
CA PHE A 549 5.36 18.10 7.91
C PHE A 549 5.22 16.58 7.76
N TRP A 550 4.12 15.99 8.23
CA TRP A 550 3.94 14.54 8.12
C TRP A 550 3.80 14.05 6.69
N HIS A 551 3.18 14.82 5.78
CA HIS A 551 3.22 14.49 4.37
C HIS A 551 4.65 14.51 3.82
N ASP A 552 5.44 15.55 4.10
CA ASP A 552 6.80 15.65 3.56
C ASP A 552 7.75 14.55 4.07
N HIS A 553 7.46 13.97 5.25
CA HIS A 553 8.24 12.91 5.88
C HIS A 553 7.63 11.50 5.79
N SER A 554 6.56 11.32 5.00
CA SER A 554 5.92 10.01 4.80
C SER A 554 6.09 9.51 3.36
N LEU A 555 6.06 8.19 3.20
CA LEU A 555 6.02 7.56 1.88
C LEU A 555 4.88 8.14 1.06
N ASN A 556 5.20 8.52 -0.19
CA ASN A 556 4.24 9.00 -1.20
C ASN A 556 3.52 10.28 -0.80
N LYS A 557 4.06 10.98 0.20
CA LYS A 557 3.38 12.10 0.84
C LYS A 557 2.00 11.76 1.38
N LEU A 558 1.78 10.52 1.84
CA LEU A 558 0.52 10.10 2.44
C LEU A 558 0.62 10.13 3.96
N ALA A 559 -0.16 10.98 4.60
CA ALA A 559 -0.16 11.16 6.05
C ALA A 559 -1.56 11.52 6.55
N TYR A 560 -1.87 11.10 7.77
CA TYR A 560 -3.14 11.45 8.44
C TYR A 560 -2.80 12.55 9.43
N GLY A 561 -2.57 13.77 8.94
CA GLY A 561 -2.14 14.92 9.75
C GLY A 561 -3.29 15.68 10.41
N PHE A 562 -4.53 15.47 9.94
CA PHE A 562 -5.78 15.96 10.52
C PHE A 562 -6.95 15.05 10.11
N ALA A 563 -8.11 15.20 10.75
CA ALA A 563 -9.22 14.25 10.67
C ALA A 563 -9.82 13.98 9.26
N TYR A 564 -9.63 14.88 8.30
CA TYR A 564 -10.17 14.75 6.93
C TYR A 564 -9.07 14.76 5.86
N ASP A 565 -7.88 14.25 6.19
CA ASP A 565 -6.76 14.18 5.24
C ASP A 565 -7.01 13.17 4.10
N ASP A 566 -7.96 12.26 4.30
CA ASP A 566 -8.44 11.31 3.31
C ASP A 566 -9.18 11.97 2.14
N VAL A 567 -9.68 13.19 2.31
CA VAL A 567 -10.26 13.99 1.21
C VAL A 567 -9.21 14.16 0.11
N GLY A 568 -9.49 13.59 -1.07
CA GLY A 568 -8.55 13.61 -2.21
C GLY A 568 -7.53 12.48 -2.21
N GLY A 569 -7.60 11.55 -1.25
CA GLY A 569 -6.74 10.37 -1.18
C GLY A 569 -5.34 10.64 -0.60
N PHE A 570 -5.18 11.67 0.24
CA PHE A 570 -3.87 12.05 0.80
C PHE A 570 -3.54 11.43 2.16
N SER A 571 -4.48 10.67 2.74
CA SER A 571 -4.24 9.87 3.94
C SER A 571 -3.47 8.57 3.65
N PRO A 572 -2.82 7.94 4.65
CA PRO A 572 -2.15 6.65 4.52
C PRO A 572 -3.15 5.48 4.67
N SER A 573 -4.41 5.69 4.30
CA SER A 573 -5.45 4.67 4.42
C SER A 573 -5.29 3.62 3.32
N ILE A 574 -5.10 2.37 3.73
CA ILE A 574 -5.03 1.24 2.82
C ILE A 574 -6.32 0.43 2.95
N HIS A 575 -6.91 0.13 1.79
CA HIS A 575 -8.03 -0.81 1.68
C HIS A 575 -7.72 -1.96 0.73
N THR A 576 -8.06 -3.18 1.16
CA THR A 576 -8.14 -4.34 0.28
C THR A 576 -9.29 -5.24 0.70
N ALA A 577 -9.99 -5.81 -0.29
CA ALA A 577 -11.13 -6.69 -0.04
C ALA A 577 -10.74 -8.09 0.47
N ALA A 578 -9.46 -8.44 0.39
CA ALA A 578 -8.95 -9.77 0.68
C ALA A 578 -7.61 -9.74 1.45
N PRO A 579 -7.56 -9.11 2.64
CA PRO A 579 -6.32 -8.90 3.40
C PRO A 579 -5.77 -10.20 4.00
N THR A 580 -4.54 -10.56 3.64
CA THR A 580 -3.85 -11.73 4.20
C THR A 580 -2.96 -11.33 5.38
N THR A 581 -2.19 -10.25 5.22
CA THR A 581 -1.18 -9.83 6.20
C THR A 581 -1.15 -8.32 6.35
N VAL A 582 -1.10 -7.83 7.58
CA VAL A 582 -0.81 -6.44 7.94
C VAL A 582 0.46 -6.46 8.77
N THR A 583 1.43 -5.60 8.44
CA THR A 583 2.67 -5.47 9.18
C THR A 583 2.88 -4.02 9.59
N PHE A 584 2.97 -3.77 10.89
CA PHE A 584 3.46 -2.52 11.43
C PHE A 584 4.93 -2.66 11.80
N THR A 585 5.77 -1.74 11.32
CA THR A 585 7.19 -1.67 11.66
C THR A 585 7.46 -0.42 12.47
N ILE A 586 7.98 -0.60 13.68
CA ILE A 586 8.30 0.46 14.64
C ILE A 586 9.74 0.91 14.39
N GLY A 587 9.93 2.17 14.02
CA GLY A 587 11.24 2.81 13.89
C GLY A 587 11.67 3.56 15.15
N TRP A 588 12.91 4.08 15.13
CA TRP A 588 13.43 4.96 16.17
C TRP A 588 14.47 5.93 15.65
#